data_AF-A0A5A9PUP7-F1
#
_entry.id   AF-A0A5A9PUP7-F1
#
_cell.length_a   1.000
_cell.length_b   1.000
_cell.length_c   1.000
_cell.angle_alpha   90.00
_cell.angle_beta   90.00
_cell.angle_gamma   90.00
#
_symmetry.space_group_name_H-M   'P 1'
#
loop_
_entity.id
_entity.type
_entity.pdbx_description
1 polymer ?
#
loop_
_entity_poly.entity_id
_entity_poly.type
_entity_poly.pdbx_seq_one_letter_code
_entity_poly.pdbx_strand_id
1 'polypeptide(L)'
;MLLKRRLTSRWFICGLWFQLVFSEDASKPRLTLQQDDALLYNRNYNHTVLFHEKGSNILLVGGLNFVLQVDFENGENETFILNPKLQPFCEDKSCENVVTVIEQFQNSTLVCGTNGENPMCWTLFYQKNKSSTEVKEYGDGTGISPHMCTQNSLCLTAEPTFISSFLAERNDDPPNEKIYILFREKNTDTSPDADPWISRVARVCKVDEGGPKEYLQNIWTSFLKARLVCGIAGESLYFNRLQDIFVVHAENWTDSRVYALFSSSWNSTAVCIYSLKDLDAIFENSAFKDYDGKIPSKRPGTCVKNSNSIPISTLNIIKYYPEMQGWIRPIHKDTPFFMSKTNYTKIAVDKVEASDGLVYNVLLLAKDNGMILKVLEIDTKAFIISETRLNNGSSPVQAMKLDSETNKLFVGYPDRISVLDLKRCQDYNASCEFCVLSRDPYCAWTENGCTAQTKGGIQNIADGNTYVCDRKKGMSFLTCYSTIDYLVLYREKSECVFNECFVERRSKRDSRPSSVPSVRHSLPAEIPFYLSCTVDSQHATYRWKHGNKSTTCQLTQSECLLLIPSMTSDDYGNYKCISHERDYTRIVKEYYLNPEHVADSASNLKCTMATLVTVVIYLF
;
A
#
# COMPACT_ATOMS: atom_id res chain seq x y z
N MET A 1 9.50 -44.59 -38.93
CA MET A 1 10.93 -44.54 -39.30
C MET A 1 11.24 -43.15 -39.82
N LEU A 2 12.20 -42.45 -39.19
CA LEU A 2 12.93 -41.24 -39.65
C LEU A 2 12.04 -39.99 -39.92
N LEU A 3 12.02 -38.91 -39.12
CA LEU A 3 13.16 -38.15 -38.60
C LEU A 3 12.75 -37.36 -37.33
N LYS A 4 12.99 -37.94 -36.15
CA LYS A 4 13.06 -37.23 -34.86
C LYS A 4 14.49 -36.70 -34.72
N ARG A 5 14.73 -35.39 -34.80
CA ARG A 5 15.79 -34.64 -34.07
C ARG A 5 15.96 -33.23 -34.66
N ARG A 6 16.13 -32.26 -33.74
CA ARG A 6 16.47 -30.83 -33.91
C ARG A 6 15.27 -29.87 -33.90
N LEU A 7 14.74 -29.60 -32.71
CA LEU A 7 14.32 -28.26 -32.24
C LEU A 7 13.94 -28.34 -30.75
N THR A 8 14.83 -28.89 -29.93
CA THR A 8 14.71 -28.92 -28.46
C THR A 8 16.03 -28.45 -27.85
N SER A 9 16.38 -27.18 -28.09
CA SER A 9 17.48 -26.53 -27.33
C SER A 9 17.34 -25.00 -27.21
N ARG A 10 16.19 -24.40 -27.59
CA ARG A 10 15.95 -22.95 -27.43
C ARG A 10 14.95 -22.59 -26.32
N TRP A 11 14.32 -23.58 -25.67
CA TRP A 11 13.34 -23.37 -24.60
C TRP A 11 13.90 -23.57 -23.18
N PHE A 12 15.19 -23.84 -23.02
CA PHE A 12 15.85 -23.96 -21.71
C PHE A 12 16.71 -22.76 -21.32
N ILE A 13 16.91 -21.79 -22.22
CA ILE A 13 17.77 -20.61 -21.95
C ILE A 13 16.94 -19.36 -21.59
N CYS A 14 15.64 -19.30 -21.92
CA CYS A 14 14.76 -18.21 -21.45
C CYS A 14 14.28 -18.37 -20.00
N GLY A 15 14.25 -19.60 -19.45
CA GLY A 15 13.82 -19.83 -18.06
C GLY A 15 14.81 -19.29 -17.01
N LEU A 16 16.08 -19.11 -17.38
CA LEU A 16 17.12 -18.54 -16.52
C LEU A 16 17.17 -17.00 -16.57
N TRP A 17 16.64 -16.38 -17.63
CA TRP A 17 16.51 -14.92 -17.71
C TRP A 17 15.26 -14.40 -16.99
N PHE A 18 14.26 -15.24 -16.76
CA PHE A 18 13.08 -14.90 -15.95
C PHE A 18 13.40 -14.68 -14.46
N GLN A 19 14.55 -15.18 -13.96
CA GLN A 19 14.99 -14.95 -12.58
C GLN A 19 16.03 -13.82 -12.43
N LEU A 20 16.60 -13.30 -13.52
CA LEU A 20 17.73 -12.35 -13.45
C LEU A 20 17.35 -10.87 -13.66
N VAL A 21 16.08 -10.56 -13.97
CA VAL A 21 15.59 -9.17 -14.05
C VAL A 21 14.89 -8.71 -12.77
N PHE A 22 14.50 -9.65 -11.90
CA PHE A 22 14.01 -9.33 -10.57
C PHE A 22 15.20 -9.29 -9.63
N SER A 23 15.55 -8.11 -9.11
CA SER A 23 16.24 -8.06 -7.82
C SER A 23 15.34 -8.82 -6.84
N GLU A 24 15.70 -10.05 -6.45
CA GLU A 24 14.87 -10.89 -5.57
C GLU A 24 14.50 -10.16 -4.27
N ASP A 25 15.35 -9.21 -3.83
CA ASP A 25 15.14 -8.36 -2.65
C ASP A 25 14.04 -7.29 -2.83
N ALA A 26 13.78 -6.79 -4.05
CA ALA A 26 12.83 -5.68 -4.28
C ALA A 26 11.36 -6.13 -4.25
N SER A 27 11.10 -7.43 -4.20
CA SER A 27 9.76 -8.03 -4.27
C SER A 27 9.18 -8.42 -2.90
N LYS A 28 9.99 -8.39 -1.85
CA LYS A 28 9.59 -8.80 -0.48
C LYS A 28 9.53 -7.59 0.44
N PRO A 29 8.59 -7.55 1.40
CA PRO A 29 8.56 -6.50 2.41
C PRO A 29 9.83 -6.58 3.26
N ARG A 30 10.47 -5.44 3.51
CA ARG A 30 11.66 -5.40 4.36
C ARG A 30 11.33 -5.85 5.79
N LEU A 31 10.19 -5.40 6.31
CA LEU A 31 9.72 -5.73 7.67
C LEU A 31 8.31 -6.31 7.65
N THR A 32 8.06 -7.27 8.54
CA THR A 32 6.70 -7.78 8.82
C THR A 32 6.32 -7.33 10.22
N LEU A 33 5.22 -6.60 10.33
CA LEU A 33 4.74 -5.95 11.55
C LEU A 33 3.34 -6.45 11.89
N GLN A 34 2.95 -6.28 13.15
CA GLN A 34 1.61 -6.57 13.63
C GLN A 34 1.06 -5.36 14.41
N GLN A 35 -0.24 -5.12 14.29
CA GLN A 35 -0.99 -4.18 15.11
C GLN A 35 -2.36 -4.74 15.43
N ASP A 36 -2.75 -4.66 16.70
CA ASP A 36 -4.00 -5.26 17.18
C ASP A 36 -5.01 -4.20 17.65
N ASP A 37 -4.83 -2.92 17.30
CA ASP A 37 -5.76 -1.85 17.66
C ASP A 37 -6.98 -1.85 16.75
N ALA A 38 -8.15 -2.09 17.35
CA ALA A 38 -9.42 -2.04 16.64
C ALA A 38 -10.57 -1.57 17.54
N LEU A 39 -11.50 -0.84 16.93
CA LEU A 39 -12.80 -0.53 17.48
C LEU A 39 -13.80 -1.58 16.99
N LEU A 40 -14.32 -2.39 17.90
CA LEU A 40 -15.30 -3.43 17.58
C LEU A 40 -16.70 -2.84 17.41
N TYR A 41 -17.45 -3.37 16.45
CA TYR A 41 -18.86 -3.07 16.32
C TYR A 41 -19.71 -3.92 17.26
N ASN A 42 -20.92 -3.45 17.55
CA ASN A 42 -21.91 -4.22 18.31
C ASN A 42 -22.54 -5.36 17.50
N ARG A 43 -22.41 -5.34 16.16
CA ARG A 43 -22.93 -6.33 15.20
C ARG A 43 -22.03 -6.36 13.96
N ASN A 44 -22.02 -7.49 13.25
CA ASN A 44 -21.39 -7.60 11.94
C ASN A 44 -22.22 -6.90 10.84
N TYR A 45 -21.60 -6.00 10.10
CA TYR A 45 -22.13 -5.31 8.93
C TYR A 45 -21.60 -5.94 7.63
N ASN A 46 -22.50 -6.29 6.72
CA ASN A 46 -22.10 -6.89 5.44
C ASN A 46 -21.51 -5.88 4.45
N HIS A 47 -21.69 -4.59 4.72
CA HIS A 47 -21.18 -3.49 3.91
C HIS A 47 -20.83 -2.33 4.84
N THR A 48 -19.65 -1.74 4.67
CA THR A 48 -19.17 -0.61 5.47
C THR A 48 -18.76 0.50 4.53
N VAL A 49 -19.27 1.71 4.78
CA VAL A 49 -18.84 2.93 4.11
C VAL A 49 -18.14 3.80 5.14
N LEU A 50 -16.97 4.33 4.77
CA LEU A 50 -16.21 5.22 5.62
C LEU A 50 -16.16 6.62 4.99
N PHE A 51 -16.54 7.62 5.76
CA PHE A 51 -16.32 9.02 5.42
C PHE A 51 -15.51 9.70 6.51
N HIS A 52 -14.49 10.43 6.07
CA HIS A 52 -13.59 11.15 6.95
C HIS A 52 -13.14 12.43 6.26
N GLU A 53 -13.32 13.55 6.96
CA GLU A 53 -12.77 14.85 6.60
C GLU A 53 -11.31 14.91 7.09
N LYS A 54 -10.38 15.29 6.20
CA LYS A 54 -8.94 15.34 6.53
C LYS A 54 -8.69 16.22 7.76
N GLY A 55 -7.83 15.75 8.67
CA GLY A 55 -7.48 16.45 9.91
C GLY A 55 -8.56 16.48 10.97
N SER A 56 -9.75 15.94 10.70
CA SER A 56 -10.81 15.81 11.70
C SER A 56 -10.53 14.64 12.65
N ASN A 57 -11.00 14.71 13.89
CA ASN A 57 -10.97 13.54 14.79
C ASN A 57 -12.19 12.63 14.61
N ILE A 58 -13.09 13.00 13.68
CA ILE A 58 -14.36 12.33 13.45
C ILE A 58 -14.26 11.41 12.22
N LEU A 59 -14.71 10.17 12.39
CA LEU A 59 -14.96 9.21 11.32
C LEU A 59 -16.44 8.83 11.32
N LEU A 60 -17.09 8.99 10.16
CA LEU A 60 -18.45 8.54 9.95
C LEU A 60 -18.43 7.16 9.29
N VAL A 61 -19.24 6.27 9.84
CA VAL A 61 -19.30 4.85 9.47
C VAL A 61 -20.75 4.52 9.12
N GLY A 62 -20.99 4.23 7.85
CA GLY A 62 -22.30 3.81 7.36
C GLY A 62 -22.59 2.37 7.77
N GLY A 63 -23.69 2.17 8.49
CA GLY A 63 -24.17 0.86 8.93
C GLY A 63 -25.57 0.52 8.39
N LEU A 64 -26.27 -0.31 9.14
CA LEU A 64 -27.66 -0.72 8.83
C LEU A 64 -28.64 0.19 9.57
N ASN A 65 -29.40 0.99 8.83
CA ASN A 65 -30.36 1.98 9.34
C ASN A 65 -29.73 3.09 10.20
N PHE A 66 -28.41 3.23 10.27
CA PHE A 66 -27.76 4.29 11.04
C PHE A 66 -26.40 4.68 10.44
N VAL A 67 -25.90 5.83 10.87
CA VAL A 67 -24.51 6.27 10.70
C VAL A 67 -23.88 6.40 12.08
N LEU A 68 -22.75 5.73 12.29
CA LEU A 68 -21.97 5.82 13.53
C LEU A 68 -20.90 6.89 13.36
N GLN A 69 -20.89 7.86 14.27
CA GLN A 69 -19.82 8.82 14.44
C GLN A 69 -18.85 8.30 15.49
N VAL A 70 -17.58 8.15 15.11
CA VAL A 70 -16.49 7.78 15.99
C VAL A 70 -15.62 9.01 16.19
N ASP A 71 -15.49 9.47 17.44
CA ASP A 71 -14.55 10.51 17.84
C ASP A 71 -13.31 9.88 18.48
N PHE A 72 -12.18 9.96 17.80
CA PHE A 72 -10.92 9.37 18.27
C PHE A 72 -10.21 10.17 19.37
N GLU A 73 -10.65 11.40 19.66
CA GLU A 73 -10.07 12.25 20.71
C GLU A 73 -10.82 12.08 22.03
N ASN A 74 -12.15 12.18 21.99
CA ASN A 74 -12.99 12.10 23.18
C ASN A 74 -13.38 10.65 23.54
N GLY A 75 -13.26 9.70 22.61
CA GLY A 75 -13.69 8.32 22.80
C GLY A 75 -15.21 8.16 22.92
N GLU A 76 -15.97 9.22 22.62
CA GLU A 76 -17.42 9.20 22.58
C GLU A 76 -17.89 8.81 21.17
N ASN A 77 -18.81 7.85 21.11
CA ASN A 77 -19.41 7.40 19.86
C ASN A 77 -20.87 7.81 19.83
N GLU A 78 -21.30 8.48 18.77
CA GLU A 78 -22.69 8.89 18.57
C GLU A 78 -23.31 8.10 17.41
N THR A 79 -24.55 7.67 17.53
CA THR A 79 -25.25 6.92 16.48
C THR A 79 -26.43 7.72 15.94
N PHE A 80 -26.41 8.02 14.65
CA PHE A 80 -27.48 8.71 13.94
C PHE A 80 -28.41 7.69 13.30
N ILE A 81 -29.61 7.55 13.85
CA ILE A 81 -30.63 6.64 13.31
C ILE A 81 -31.24 7.26 12.05
N LEU A 82 -31.20 6.51 10.94
CA LEU A 82 -31.92 6.82 9.72
C LEU A 82 -33.28 6.13 9.80
N ASN A 83 -34.37 6.89 9.74
CA ASN A 83 -35.73 6.33 9.75
C ASN A 83 -36.11 5.92 8.31
N PRO A 84 -36.02 4.63 7.94
CA PRO A 84 -36.26 4.19 6.57
C PRO A 84 -37.76 4.06 6.31
N LYS A 85 -38.20 4.42 5.10
CA LYS A 85 -39.58 4.20 4.64
C LYS A 85 -39.66 2.84 3.96
N LEU A 86 -39.63 1.78 4.76
CA LEU A 86 -39.73 0.40 4.28
C LEU A 86 -41.15 0.10 3.79
N GLN A 87 -41.28 -0.62 2.68
CA GLN A 87 -42.59 -0.99 2.14
C GLN A 87 -43.32 -2.00 3.06
N PRO A 88 -44.66 -1.94 3.14
CA PRO A 88 -45.45 -2.81 4.02
C PRO A 88 -45.41 -4.32 3.68
N PHE A 89 -44.85 -4.71 2.53
CA PHE A 89 -44.76 -6.11 2.06
C PHE A 89 -43.38 -6.76 2.29
N CYS A 90 -42.59 -6.23 3.23
CA CYS A 90 -41.30 -6.81 3.61
C CYS A 90 -41.47 -7.89 4.69
N GLU A 91 -41.88 -9.10 4.30
CA GLU A 91 -42.09 -10.21 5.24
C GLU A 91 -40.81 -10.97 5.62
N ASP A 92 -39.63 -10.58 5.13
CA ASP A 92 -38.37 -11.28 5.41
C ASP A 92 -37.16 -10.33 5.59
N LYS A 93 -36.07 -10.84 6.18
CA LYS A 93 -34.83 -10.13 6.63
C LYS A 93 -34.11 -9.24 5.58
N SER A 94 -34.57 -9.18 4.33
CA SER A 94 -33.88 -8.52 3.21
C SER A 94 -34.14 -7.02 3.05
N CYS A 95 -35.12 -6.44 3.77
CA CYS A 95 -35.46 -5.02 3.65
C CYS A 95 -34.67 -4.08 4.59
N GLU A 96 -33.41 -4.39 4.90
CA GLU A 96 -32.59 -3.47 5.70
C GLU A 96 -32.16 -2.24 4.86
N ASN A 97 -32.14 -1.04 5.44
CA ASN A 97 -31.50 0.12 4.81
C ASN A 97 -29.99 0.05 5.04
N VAL A 98 -29.24 -0.33 4.02
CA VAL A 98 -27.77 -0.34 4.08
C VAL A 98 -27.28 1.00 3.56
N VAL A 99 -26.53 1.73 4.38
CA VAL A 99 -25.88 2.97 3.94
C VAL A 99 -24.78 2.64 2.93
N THR A 100 -24.82 3.29 1.77
CA THR A 100 -23.89 3.06 0.64
C THR A 100 -23.14 4.32 0.24
N VAL A 101 -23.63 5.50 0.63
CA VAL A 101 -23.01 6.80 0.33
C VAL A 101 -23.01 7.65 1.58
N ILE A 102 -21.84 8.22 1.91
CA ILE A 102 -21.68 9.30 2.87
C ILE A 102 -20.73 10.30 2.24
N GLU A 103 -21.23 11.49 1.94
CA GLU A 103 -20.44 12.53 1.28
C GLU A 103 -20.75 13.91 1.86
N GLN A 104 -19.73 14.77 1.88
CA GLN A 104 -19.94 16.16 2.26
C GLN A 104 -20.67 16.90 1.12
N PHE A 105 -21.78 17.53 1.46
CA PHE A 105 -22.58 18.33 0.53
C PHE A 105 -22.89 19.70 1.14
N GLN A 106 -22.17 20.72 0.67
CA GLN A 106 -22.24 22.09 1.20
C GLN A 106 -21.94 22.10 2.72
N ASN A 107 -22.87 22.60 3.54
CA ASN A 107 -22.72 22.70 5.00
C ASN A 107 -23.29 21.49 5.75
N SER A 108 -23.50 20.37 5.06
CA SER A 108 -24.15 19.18 5.59
C SER A 108 -23.53 17.91 5.01
N THR A 109 -23.81 16.76 5.60
CA THR A 109 -23.38 15.48 5.06
C THR A 109 -24.57 14.76 4.45
N LEU A 110 -24.49 14.45 3.16
CA LEU A 110 -25.47 13.66 2.44
C LEU A 110 -25.21 12.18 2.72
N VAL A 111 -26.25 11.46 3.13
CA VAL A 111 -26.20 10.03 3.39
C VAL A 111 -27.28 9.35 2.58
N CYS A 112 -26.91 8.35 1.79
CA CYS A 112 -27.89 7.56 1.02
C CYS A 112 -27.73 6.08 1.30
N GLY A 113 -28.84 5.36 1.23
CA GLY A 113 -28.88 3.92 1.45
C GLY A 113 -29.96 3.22 0.64
N THR A 114 -29.92 1.89 0.65
CA THR A 114 -30.79 1.01 -0.15
C THR A 114 -32.28 1.14 0.22
N ASN A 115 -32.57 1.47 1.48
CA ASN A 115 -33.91 1.66 2.04
C ASN A 115 -34.92 0.57 1.60
N GLY A 116 -34.54 -0.70 1.76
CA GLY A 116 -35.40 -1.84 1.39
C GLY A 116 -35.73 -1.89 -0.10
N GLU A 117 -34.70 -1.85 -0.95
CA GLU A 117 -34.78 -1.82 -2.42
C GLU A 117 -35.45 -0.56 -3.00
N ASN A 118 -35.65 0.49 -2.21
CA ASN A 118 -36.16 1.78 -2.67
C ASN A 118 -35.23 2.92 -2.21
N PRO A 119 -34.10 3.15 -2.90
CA PRO A 119 -33.02 4.03 -2.48
C PRO A 119 -33.50 5.39 -1.98
N MET A 120 -32.92 5.85 -0.87
CA MET A 120 -33.33 7.07 -0.19
C MET A 120 -32.12 7.82 0.37
N CYS A 121 -32.23 9.14 0.45
CA CYS A 121 -31.19 10.01 1.00
C CYS A 121 -31.68 10.85 2.19
N TRP A 122 -30.76 11.11 3.10
CA TRP A 122 -30.89 11.96 4.27
C TRP A 122 -29.76 12.99 4.31
N THR A 123 -30.02 14.10 4.99
CA THR A 123 -29.05 15.14 5.28
C THR A 123 -28.75 15.13 6.78
N LEU A 124 -27.49 14.95 7.13
CA LEU A 124 -26.97 15.05 8.48
C LEU A 124 -26.38 16.44 8.71
N PHE A 125 -26.85 17.11 9.75
CA PHE A 125 -26.23 18.31 10.28
C PHE A 125 -25.59 17.98 11.62
N TYR A 126 -24.27 17.77 11.64
CA TYR A 126 -23.53 17.60 12.89
C TYR A 126 -22.65 18.83 13.12
N GLN A 127 -22.80 19.48 14.28
CA GLN A 127 -21.92 20.57 14.68
C GLN A 127 -20.78 19.99 15.53
N LYS A 128 -19.54 20.29 15.15
CA LYS A 128 -18.31 19.82 15.83
C LYS A 128 -18.28 20.05 17.36
N ASN A 129 -19.17 20.88 17.94
CA ASN A 129 -19.20 21.28 19.35
C ASN A 129 -20.61 21.40 20.01
N LYS A 130 -21.71 20.88 19.42
CA LYS A 130 -23.06 20.94 20.04
C LYS A 130 -23.88 19.67 19.81
N SER A 131 -24.61 19.26 20.85
CA SER A 131 -25.47 18.07 20.94
C SER A 131 -26.79 18.15 20.15
N SER A 132 -27.02 19.18 19.33
CA SER A 132 -28.23 19.28 18.50
C SER A 132 -27.91 18.82 17.09
N THR A 133 -28.00 17.51 16.89
CA THR A 133 -27.84 16.87 15.59
C THR A 133 -29.22 16.68 14.95
N GLU A 134 -29.40 17.11 13.71
CA GLU A 134 -30.66 16.97 12.99
C GLU A 134 -30.47 16.09 11.76
N VAL A 135 -31.24 15.00 11.68
CA VAL A 135 -31.32 14.13 10.49
C VAL A 135 -32.58 14.53 9.72
N LYS A 136 -32.40 15.09 8.53
CA LYS A 136 -33.52 15.46 7.64
C LYS A 136 -33.64 14.50 6.49
N GLU A 137 -34.86 14.19 6.11
CA GLU A 137 -35.13 13.52 4.84
C GLU A 137 -34.76 14.46 3.69
N TYR A 138 -33.94 13.98 2.76
CA TYR A 138 -33.60 14.72 1.54
C TYR A 138 -34.56 14.33 0.41
N GLY A 139 -34.80 13.03 0.22
CA GLY A 139 -35.75 12.51 -0.76
C GLY A 139 -35.28 11.22 -1.45
N ASP A 140 -35.71 11.06 -2.71
CA ASP A 140 -35.38 9.92 -3.58
C ASP A 140 -33.87 9.80 -3.79
N GLY A 141 -33.33 8.61 -3.55
CA GLY A 141 -31.93 8.28 -3.72
C GLY A 141 -31.63 7.48 -4.99
N THR A 142 -32.61 7.29 -5.87
CA THR A 142 -32.47 6.52 -7.11
C THR A 142 -31.34 7.11 -7.98
N GLY A 143 -30.36 6.27 -8.33
CA GLY A 143 -29.17 6.67 -9.09
C GLY A 143 -28.02 7.24 -8.26
N ILE A 144 -28.23 7.49 -6.95
CA ILE A 144 -27.18 7.85 -5.98
C ILE A 144 -26.79 6.63 -5.14
N SER A 145 -27.79 5.90 -4.63
CA SER A 145 -27.62 4.63 -3.94
C SER A 145 -28.22 3.49 -4.77
N PRO A 146 -27.61 2.29 -4.77
CA PRO A 146 -28.18 1.13 -5.42
C PRO A 146 -29.40 0.58 -4.67
N HIS A 147 -30.22 -0.22 -5.35
CA HIS A 147 -31.35 -0.94 -4.73
C HIS A 147 -30.85 -2.04 -3.80
N MET A 148 -29.75 -2.72 -4.14
CA MET A 148 -29.10 -3.72 -3.30
C MET A 148 -27.67 -3.28 -2.96
N CYS A 149 -27.22 -3.49 -1.72
CA CYS A 149 -25.87 -3.11 -1.29
C CYS A 149 -24.73 -3.90 -1.96
N THR A 150 -25.06 -5.00 -2.63
CA THR A 150 -24.13 -5.79 -3.45
C THR A 150 -23.97 -5.24 -4.87
N GLN A 151 -24.86 -4.34 -5.31
CA GLN A 151 -24.76 -3.66 -6.59
C GLN A 151 -23.84 -2.43 -6.46
N ASN A 152 -23.12 -2.10 -7.53
CA ASN A 152 -22.31 -0.87 -7.56
C ASN A 152 -23.20 0.32 -7.90
N SER A 153 -22.96 1.47 -7.27
CA SER A 153 -23.88 2.61 -7.17
C SER A 153 -24.04 3.49 -8.42
N LEU A 154 -23.60 3.08 -9.61
CA LEU A 154 -23.78 3.86 -10.84
C LEU A 154 -24.34 3.00 -11.98
N CYS A 155 -25.57 3.31 -12.42
CA CYS A 155 -26.21 2.65 -13.55
C CYS A 155 -25.70 3.25 -14.87
N LEU A 156 -24.75 2.58 -15.53
CA LEU A 156 -24.45 2.82 -16.96
C LEU A 156 -25.09 1.66 -17.77
N THR A 157 -25.43 1.93 -19.02
CA THR A 157 -26.29 1.12 -19.90
C THR A 157 -25.77 -0.27 -20.31
N ALA A 158 -24.82 -0.88 -19.58
CA ALA A 158 -24.18 -2.16 -19.95
C ALA A 158 -23.69 -3.01 -18.75
N GLU A 159 -24.40 -2.99 -17.61
CA GLU A 159 -23.98 -3.67 -16.35
C GLU A 159 -22.52 -3.38 -15.94
N PRO A 160 -22.09 -2.10 -15.91
CA PRO A 160 -20.76 -1.76 -15.44
C PRO A 160 -20.60 -2.10 -13.95
N THR A 161 -19.38 -2.44 -13.55
CA THR A 161 -18.96 -2.33 -12.17
C THR A 161 -18.29 -0.97 -11.97
N PHE A 162 -18.99 -0.03 -11.35
CA PHE A 162 -18.41 1.23 -10.89
C PHE A 162 -17.30 0.95 -9.85
N ILE A 163 -16.18 1.65 -9.98
CA ILE A 163 -15.04 1.56 -9.06
C ILE A 163 -14.88 2.85 -8.27
N SER A 164 -14.79 3.98 -8.97
CA SER A 164 -14.60 5.29 -8.35
C SER A 164 -14.86 6.41 -9.35
N SER A 165 -15.03 7.63 -8.85
CA SER A 165 -15.08 8.85 -9.64
C SER A 165 -14.36 9.97 -8.92
N PHE A 166 -13.81 10.91 -9.67
CA PHE A 166 -13.18 12.10 -9.11
C PHE A 166 -13.39 13.33 -9.99
N LEU A 167 -13.41 14.50 -9.37
CA LEU A 167 -13.43 15.78 -10.06
C LEU A 167 -12.01 16.17 -10.45
N ALA A 168 -11.80 16.44 -11.73
CA ALA A 168 -10.62 17.10 -12.24
C ALA A 168 -10.84 18.62 -12.22
N GLU A 169 -10.48 19.24 -11.11
CA GLU A 169 -10.55 20.70 -10.93
C GLU A 169 -9.61 21.41 -11.90
N ARG A 170 -10.06 22.56 -12.40
CA ARG A 170 -9.31 23.42 -13.32
C ARG A 170 -9.48 24.86 -12.88
N ASN A 171 -8.70 25.28 -11.88
CA ASN A 171 -8.81 26.62 -11.30
C ASN A 171 -8.72 27.75 -12.35
N ASP A 172 -7.89 27.57 -13.38
CA ASP A 172 -7.72 28.52 -14.48
C ASP A 172 -8.79 28.41 -15.58
N ASP A 173 -9.56 27.32 -15.63
CA ASP A 173 -10.62 27.06 -16.61
C ASP A 173 -11.81 26.29 -16.00
N PRO A 174 -12.55 26.88 -15.04
CA PRO A 174 -13.64 26.19 -14.33
C PRO A 174 -14.74 25.60 -15.23
N PRO A 175 -15.15 26.24 -16.36
CA PRO A 175 -16.11 25.65 -17.28
C PRO A 175 -15.67 24.34 -17.94
N ASN A 176 -14.39 24.00 -17.86
CA ASN A 176 -13.78 22.80 -18.44
C ASN A 176 -13.42 21.76 -17.37
N GLU A 177 -13.90 21.95 -16.14
CA GLU A 177 -13.88 20.91 -15.12
C GLU A 177 -14.63 19.68 -15.58
N LYS A 178 -14.02 18.53 -15.34
CA LYS A 178 -14.50 17.24 -15.81
C LYS A 178 -14.59 16.27 -14.65
N ILE A 179 -15.64 15.45 -14.63
CA ILE A 179 -15.76 14.33 -13.72
C ILE A 179 -15.27 13.10 -14.47
N TYR A 180 -14.27 12.43 -13.91
CA TYR A 180 -13.76 11.17 -14.42
C TYR A 180 -14.43 10.02 -13.66
N ILE A 181 -14.87 9.00 -14.39
CA ILE A 181 -15.59 7.85 -13.87
C ILE A 181 -14.82 6.60 -14.28
N LEU A 182 -14.45 5.78 -13.31
CA LEU A 182 -13.66 4.57 -13.53
C LEU A 182 -14.51 3.35 -13.20
N PHE A 183 -14.54 2.42 -14.14
CA PHE A 183 -15.41 1.26 -14.06
C PHE A 183 -14.83 0.08 -14.85
N ARG A 184 -15.39 -1.10 -14.61
CA ARG A 184 -15.18 -2.29 -15.42
C ARG A 184 -16.46 -2.64 -16.15
N GLU A 185 -16.35 -3.15 -17.36
CA GLU A 185 -17.49 -3.69 -18.11
C GLU A 185 -17.12 -5.03 -18.73
N LYS A 186 -18.14 -5.81 -19.12
CA LYS A 186 -17.93 -7.08 -19.80
C LYS A 186 -17.24 -6.85 -21.14
N ASN A 187 -16.22 -7.64 -21.44
CA ASN A 187 -15.56 -7.61 -22.73
C ASN A 187 -16.50 -8.18 -23.80
N THR A 188 -16.65 -7.46 -24.91
CA THR A 188 -17.47 -7.92 -26.05
C THR A 188 -16.73 -8.94 -26.92
N ASP A 189 -15.40 -9.04 -26.78
CA ASP A 189 -14.61 -10.09 -27.41
C ASP A 189 -14.92 -11.45 -26.77
N THR A 190 -15.52 -12.34 -27.56
CA THR A 190 -15.90 -13.69 -27.14
C THR A 190 -14.81 -14.73 -27.41
N SER A 191 -13.62 -14.30 -27.83
CA SER A 191 -12.49 -15.21 -28.06
C SER A 191 -12.11 -15.94 -26.76
N PRO A 192 -11.76 -17.24 -26.80
CA PRO A 192 -11.42 -18.00 -25.59
C PRO A 192 -10.28 -17.42 -24.75
N ASP A 193 -9.34 -16.73 -25.40
CA ASP A 193 -8.16 -16.13 -24.77
C ASP A 193 -8.41 -14.69 -24.28
N ALA A 194 -9.58 -14.11 -24.59
CA ALA A 194 -9.92 -12.77 -24.18
C ALA A 194 -10.31 -12.74 -22.69
N ASP A 195 -9.77 -11.79 -21.93
CA ASP A 195 -10.22 -11.57 -20.57
C ASP A 195 -11.70 -11.15 -20.59
N PRO A 196 -12.57 -11.75 -19.75
CA PRO A 196 -14.00 -11.46 -19.75
C PRO A 196 -14.32 -10.03 -19.32
N TRP A 197 -13.36 -9.30 -18.74
CA TRP A 197 -13.53 -7.94 -18.27
C TRP A 197 -12.59 -6.98 -18.96
N ILE A 198 -13.04 -5.73 -19.11
CA ILE A 198 -12.22 -4.62 -19.55
C ILE A 198 -12.38 -3.45 -18.58
N SER A 199 -11.29 -2.73 -18.34
CA SER A 199 -11.29 -1.54 -17.51
C SER A 199 -11.43 -0.28 -18.37
N ARG A 200 -12.22 0.68 -17.90
CA ARG A 200 -12.55 1.92 -18.60
C ARG A 200 -12.34 3.13 -17.73
N VAL A 201 -12.02 4.23 -18.40
CA VAL A 201 -12.22 5.58 -17.88
C VAL A 201 -13.28 6.23 -18.76
N ALA A 202 -14.27 6.85 -18.16
CA ALA A 202 -15.16 7.80 -18.82
C ALA A 202 -14.93 9.20 -18.26
N ARG A 203 -15.40 10.19 -19.00
CA ARG A 203 -15.47 11.58 -18.55
C ARG A 203 -16.79 12.21 -18.91
N VAL A 204 -17.21 13.18 -18.10
CA VAL A 204 -18.30 14.13 -18.39
C VAL A 204 -17.88 15.53 -17.96
N CYS A 205 -18.41 16.55 -18.61
CA CYS A 205 -18.21 17.94 -18.21
C CYS A 205 -19.11 18.28 -17.01
N LYS A 206 -18.57 18.94 -15.99
CA LYS A 206 -19.32 19.33 -14.78
C LYS A 206 -20.51 20.23 -15.11
N VAL A 207 -20.38 21.07 -16.14
CA VAL A 207 -21.37 22.07 -16.57
C VAL A 207 -22.41 21.53 -17.57
N ASP A 208 -22.43 20.22 -17.85
CA ASP A 208 -23.35 19.63 -18.82
C ASP A 208 -24.78 19.60 -18.25
N GLU A 209 -25.71 20.22 -18.95
CA GLU A 209 -27.14 20.31 -18.56
C GLU A 209 -28.00 19.31 -19.34
N GLY A 210 -27.39 18.51 -20.21
CA GLY A 210 -28.08 17.63 -21.14
C GLY A 210 -28.37 18.28 -22.50
N GLY A 211 -29.03 17.52 -23.37
CA GLY A 211 -29.37 17.93 -24.73
C GLY A 211 -30.68 18.72 -24.82
N PRO A 212 -30.98 19.29 -26.01
CA PRO A 212 -32.22 20.03 -26.24
C PRO A 212 -33.45 19.18 -25.91
N LYS A 213 -34.58 19.84 -25.65
CA LYS A 213 -35.85 19.20 -25.26
C LYS A 213 -36.28 18.05 -26.19
N GLU A 214 -36.01 18.16 -27.48
CA GLU A 214 -36.37 17.14 -28.48
C GLU A 214 -35.36 15.99 -28.58
N TYR A 215 -34.16 16.12 -28.00
CA TYR A 215 -33.07 15.15 -28.18
C TYR A 215 -32.07 15.14 -27.00
N LEU A 216 -31.95 14.00 -26.32
CA LEU A 216 -31.07 13.80 -25.15
C LEU A 216 -31.36 14.73 -23.96
N GLN A 217 -32.61 15.15 -23.78
CA GLN A 217 -33.02 15.92 -22.60
C GLN A 217 -32.66 15.17 -21.31
N ASN A 218 -31.99 15.84 -20.37
CA ASN A 218 -31.50 15.28 -19.10
C ASN A 218 -30.53 14.08 -19.26
N ILE A 219 -29.88 13.94 -20.42
CA ILE A 219 -28.86 12.91 -20.68
C ILE A 219 -27.54 13.60 -21.00
N TRP A 220 -26.46 13.14 -20.39
CA TRP A 220 -25.11 13.67 -20.63
C TRP A 220 -24.77 13.78 -22.11
N THR A 221 -24.40 14.99 -22.55
CA THR A 221 -23.98 15.30 -23.92
C THR A 221 -22.46 15.29 -24.08
N SER A 222 -21.74 15.10 -22.97
CA SER A 222 -20.28 15.10 -22.90
C SER A 222 -19.67 13.75 -22.51
N PHE A 223 -20.49 12.70 -22.36
CA PHE A 223 -20.04 11.37 -21.97
C PHE A 223 -19.18 10.74 -23.06
N LEU A 224 -17.92 10.47 -22.73
CA LEU A 224 -16.98 9.70 -23.56
C LEU A 224 -16.30 8.65 -22.69
N LYS A 225 -15.96 7.49 -23.28
CA LYS A 225 -15.22 6.42 -22.59
C LYS A 225 -14.02 5.92 -23.40
N ALA A 226 -12.97 5.49 -22.71
CA ALA A 226 -11.76 4.93 -23.32
C ALA A 226 -11.27 3.70 -22.54
N ARG A 227 -10.56 2.79 -23.23
CA ARG A 227 -9.94 1.62 -22.60
C ARG A 227 -8.77 2.05 -21.71
N LEU A 228 -8.77 1.59 -20.47
CA LEU A 228 -7.65 1.76 -19.53
C LEU A 228 -6.84 0.46 -19.50
N VAL A 229 -5.53 0.52 -19.79
CA VAL A 229 -4.68 -0.68 -19.86
C VAL A 229 -3.55 -0.65 -18.84
N CYS A 230 -3.37 -1.75 -18.12
CA CYS A 230 -2.21 -2.00 -17.26
C CYS A 230 -1.62 -3.36 -17.63
N GLY A 231 -0.34 -3.45 -17.98
CA GLY A 231 0.21 -4.70 -18.48
C GLY A 231 1.67 -4.63 -18.90
N ILE A 232 2.19 -5.78 -19.35
CA ILE A 232 3.54 -5.96 -19.90
C ILE A 232 3.41 -5.97 -21.42
N ALA A 233 3.69 -4.84 -22.05
CA ALA A 233 3.42 -4.65 -23.48
C ALA A 233 4.16 -5.66 -24.35
N GLY A 234 5.42 -5.99 -24.01
CA GLY A 234 6.24 -6.96 -24.75
C GLY A 234 5.72 -8.40 -24.71
N GLU A 235 4.92 -8.75 -23.70
CA GLU A 235 4.39 -10.12 -23.52
C GLU A 235 2.88 -10.20 -23.82
N SER A 236 2.25 -9.07 -24.16
CA SER A 236 0.78 -8.97 -24.31
C SER A 236 0.00 -9.48 -23.09
N LEU A 237 0.60 -9.35 -21.90
CA LEU A 237 -0.02 -9.71 -20.63
C LEU A 237 -0.67 -8.47 -20.00
N TYR A 238 -1.97 -8.56 -19.71
CA TYR A 238 -2.74 -7.42 -19.18
C TYR A 238 -3.47 -7.78 -17.89
N PHE A 239 -3.47 -6.85 -16.95
CA PHE A 239 -4.30 -6.86 -15.75
C PHE A 239 -5.59 -6.11 -16.07
N ASN A 240 -6.62 -6.83 -16.51
CA ASN A 240 -7.81 -6.20 -17.08
C ASN A 240 -8.87 -5.78 -16.04
N ARG A 241 -8.73 -6.16 -14.78
CA ARG A 241 -9.75 -5.98 -13.73
C ARG A 241 -9.33 -4.89 -12.74
N LEU A 242 -9.64 -3.62 -13.03
CA LEU A 242 -9.42 -2.48 -12.14
C LEU A 242 -10.14 -2.65 -10.80
N GLN A 243 -9.45 -2.83 -9.68
CA GLN A 243 -10.03 -3.05 -8.34
C GLN A 243 -10.37 -1.76 -7.61
N ASP A 244 -9.44 -0.79 -7.62
CA ASP A 244 -9.55 0.44 -6.85
C ASP A 244 -8.61 1.50 -7.43
N ILE A 245 -8.87 2.78 -7.12
CA ILE A 245 -8.01 3.89 -7.52
C ILE A 245 -7.81 4.91 -6.41
N PHE A 246 -6.69 5.62 -6.49
CA PHE A 246 -6.42 6.78 -5.66
C PHE A 246 -5.86 7.91 -6.51
N VAL A 247 -6.34 9.14 -6.29
CA VAL A 247 -5.90 10.32 -7.04
C VAL A 247 -5.06 11.21 -6.16
N VAL A 248 -3.85 11.48 -6.61
CA VAL A 248 -2.95 12.46 -5.99
C VAL A 248 -3.06 13.74 -6.81
N HIS A 249 -3.77 14.71 -6.25
CA HIS A 249 -3.90 16.04 -6.85
C HIS A 249 -2.60 16.83 -6.70
N ALA A 250 -2.20 17.48 -7.79
CA ALA A 250 -1.12 18.46 -7.84
C ALA A 250 -1.71 19.87 -8.02
N GLU A 251 -0.90 20.91 -7.78
CA GLU A 251 -1.32 22.31 -8.01
C GLU A 251 -1.74 22.52 -9.47
N ASN A 252 -0.92 22.01 -10.40
CA ASN A 252 -1.29 21.91 -11.79
C ASN A 252 -2.01 20.58 -12.04
N TRP A 253 -3.24 20.65 -12.56
CA TRP A 253 -4.04 19.47 -12.86
C TRP A 253 -3.33 18.51 -13.82
N THR A 254 -2.48 19.00 -14.74
CA THR A 254 -1.77 18.17 -15.70
C THR A 254 -0.76 17.22 -15.03
N ASP A 255 -0.26 17.59 -13.86
CA ASP A 255 0.69 16.81 -13.06
C ASP A 255 -0.01 15.89 -12.04
N SER A 256 -1.35 15.97 -11.93
CA SER A 256 -2.12 15.09 -11.07
C SER A 256 -2.02 13.64 -11.55
N ARG A 257 -1.90 12.71 -10.60
CA ARG A 257 -1.65 11.30 -10.87
C ARG A 257 -2.79 10.42 -10.39
N VAL A 258 -3.15 9.44 -11.21
CA VAL A 258 -4.13 8.41 -10.89
C VAL A 258 -3.37 7.10 -10.67
N TYR A 259 -3.39 6.60 -9.43
CA TYR A 259 -2.85 5.30 -9.07
C TYR A 259 -3.97 4.29 -9.14
N ALA A 260 -3.81 3.27 -9.97
CA ALA A 260 -4.86 2.30 -10.21
C ALA A 260 -4.36 0.89 -9.96
N LEU A 261 -5.08 0.19 -9.08
CA LEU A 261 -4.84 -1.20 -8.70
C LEU A 261 -5.65 -2.11 -9.60
N PHE A 262 -5.00 -3.06 -10.25
CA PHE A 262 -5.64 -4.04 -11.11
C PHE A 262 -5.39 -5.45 -10.58
N SER A 263 -6.32 -6.35 -10.86
CA SER A 263 -6.12 -7.79 -10.74
C SER A 263 -6.15 -8.43 -12.14
N SER A 264 -5.62 -9.64 -12.19
CA SER A 264 -5.57 -10.50 -13.38
C SER A 264 -6.41 -11.76 -13.15
N SER A 265 -6.63 -12.52 -14.22
CA SER A 265 -7.32 -13.80 -14.15
C SER A 265 -6.49 -14.91 -13.46
N TRP A 266 -5.19 -14.68 -13.23
CA TRP A 266 -4.27 -15.61 -12.56
C TRP A 266 -3.91 -15.19 -11.12
N ASN A 267 -4.79 -14.46 -10.43
CA ASN A 267 -4.62 -14.07 -9.02
C ASN A 267 -3.31 -13.30 -8.73
N SER A 268 -2.91 -12.42 -9.65
CA SER A 268 -1.86 -11.44 -9.42
C SER A 268 -2.43 -10.03 -9.54
N THR A 269 -1.81 -9.10 -8.82
CA THR A 269 -2.16 -7.68 -8.87
C THR A 269 -1.03 -6.83 -9.41
N ALA A 270 -1.41 -5.68 -9.95
CA ALA A 270 -0.49 -4.68 -10.44
C ALA A 270 -1.00 -3.28 -10.12
N VAL A 271 -0.07 -2.36 -9.85
CA VAL A 271 -0.35 -0.92 -9.77
C VAL A 271 0.22 -0.25 -11.01
N CYS A 272 -0.62 0.49 -11.71
CA CYS A 272 -0.24 1.36 -12.81
C CYS A 272 -0.53 2.82 -12.44
N ILE A 273 0.36 3.72 -12.83
CA ILE A 273 0.27 5.16 -12.56
C ILE A 273 -0.01 5.87 -13.88
N TYR A 274 -1.00 6.75 -13.89
CA TYR A 274 -1.41 7.53 -15.06
C TYR A 274 -1.34 9.02 -14.75
N SER A 275 -1.03 9.84 -15.74
CA SER A 275 -1.16 11.31 -15.60
C SER A 275 -2.55 11.74 -16.06
N LEU A 276 -3.14 12.74 -15.38
CA LEU A 276 -4.43 13.28 -15.79
C LEU A 276 -4.34 13.97 -17.17
N LYS A 277 -3.17 14.48 -17.52
CA LYS A 277 -2.85 14.97 -18.87
C LYS A 277 -3.03 13.90 -19.95
N ASP A 278 -2.50 12.69 -19.73
CA ASP A 278 -2.60 11.60 -20.72
C ASP A 278 -4.04 11.08 -20.84
N LEU A 279 -4.78 11.04 -19.73
CA LEU A 279 -6.22 10.74 -19.73
C LEU A 279 -6.97 11.75 -20.62
N ASP A 280 -6.80 13.05 -20.35
CA ASP A 280 -7.48 14.10 -21.10
C ASP A 280 -7.09 14.10 -22.59
N ALA A 281 -5.81 13.89 -22.89
CA ALA A 281 -5.30 13.87 -24.25
C ALA A 281 -5.96 12.80 -25.14
N ILE A 282 -6.32 11.64 -24.59
CA ILE A 282 -7.04 10.60 -25.35
C ILE A 282 -8.42 11.12 -25.76
N PHE A 283 -9.16 11.76 -24.84
CA PHE A 283 -10.49 12.26 -25.16
C PHE A 283 -10.48 13.47 -26.08
N GLU A 284 -9.47 14.33 -25.98
CA GLU A 284 -9.33 15.52 -26.84
C GLU A 284 -8.82 15.20 -28.25
N ASN A 285 -7.99 14.16 -28.43
CA ASN A 285 -7.27 13.96 -29.68
C ASN A 285 -7.56 12.63 -30.40
N SER A 286 -8.03 11.58 -29.71
CA SER A 286 -8.24 10.28 -30.35
C SER A 286 -9.39 10.29 -31.37
N ALA A 287 -9.35 9.41 -32.36
CA ALA A 287 -10.54 9.09 -33.15
C ALA A 287 -11.59 8.38 -32.27
N PHE A 288 -12.86 8.50 -32.67
CA PHE A 288 -13.96 7.69 -32.13
C PHE A 288 -13.90 6.30 -32.75
N LYS A 289 -14.12 5.27 -31.94
CA LYS A 289 -14.12 3.89 -32.40
C LYS A 289 -15.32 3.64 -33.32
N ASP A 290 -15.08 2.94 -34.42
CA ASP A 290 -16.08 2.56 -35.43
C ASP A 290 -16.81 3.75 -36.10
N TYR A 291 -16.24 4.96 -36.05
CA TYR A 291 -16.78 6.16 -36.68
C TYR A 291 -15.85 6.68 -37.78
N ASP A 292 -16.25 6.49 -39.04
CA ASP A 292 -15.50 6.92 -40.23
C ASP A 292 -15.90 8.32 -40.74
N GLY A 293 -16.86 8.97 -40.07
CA GLY A 293 -17.35 10.29 -40.46
C GLY A 293 -16.36 11.42 -40.14
N LYS A 294 -16.59 12.59 -40.76
CA LYS A 294 -15.80 13.79 -40.45
C LYS A 294 -16.19 14.34 -39.08
N ILE A 295 -15.22 14.42 -38.16
CA ILE A 295 -15.41 15.04 -36.85
C ILE A 295 -15.71 16.55 -37.05
N PRO A 296 -16.79 17.09 -36.46
CA PRO A 296 -17.10 18.52 -36.51
C PRO A 296 -15.97 19.40 -35.98
N SER A 297 -15.92 20.67 -36.39
CA SER A 297 -14.90 21.62 -35.94
C SER A 297 -14.89 21.79 -34.42
N LYS A 298 -16.09 21.87 -33.81
CA LYS A 298 -16.26 21.75 -32.37
C LYS A 298 -16.38 20.27 -32.04
N ARG A 299 -15.33 19.72 -31.45
CA ARG A 299 -15.22 18.29 -31.18
C ARG A 299 -16.35 17.81 -30.24
N PRO A 300 -17.05 16.71 -30.55
CA PRO A 300 -18.01 16.10 -29.64
C PRO A 300 -17.37 15.80 -28.28
N GLY A 301 -18.07 16.12 -27.18
CA GLY A 301 -17.59 15.88 -25.81
C GLY A 301 -16.67 16.98 -25.26
N THR A 302 -16.53 18.10 -25.98
CA THR A 302 -15.90 19.33 -25.46
C THR A 302 -16.89 20.03 -24.52
N CYS A 303 -16.41 20.59 -23.40
CA CYS A 303 -17.26 21.33 -22.48
C CYS A 303 -17.77 22.62 -23.11
N VAL A 304 -19.05 22.94 -22.86
CA VAL A 304 -19.73 24.10 -23.41
C VAL A 304 -20.58 24.76 -22.34
N LYS A 305 -20.79 26.07 -22.46
CA LYS A 305 -21.63 26.82 -21.51
C LYS A 305 -23.12 26.44 -21.57
N ASN A 306 -23.61 25.98 -22.72
CA ASN A 306 -25.00 25.59 -22.92
C ASN A 306 -25.06 24.35 -23.81
N SER A 307 -25.19 23.18 -23.18
CA SER A 307 -25.26 21.88 -23.86
C SER A 307 -26.55 21.68 -24.66
N ASN A 308 -27.63 22.40 -24.32
CA ASN A 308 -28.90 22.36 -25.06
C ASN A 308 -28.78 22.94 -26.48
N SER A 309 -27.73 23.73 -26.75
CA SER A 309 -27.46 24.33 -28.06
C SER A 309 -26.60 23.47 -28.99
N ILE A 310 -26.16 22.29 -28.53
CA ILE A 310 -25.30 21.42 -29.33
C ILE A 310 -26.10 20.85 -30.52
N PRO A 311 -25.57 20.94 -31.76
CA PRO A 311 -26.26 20.40 -32.93
C PRO A 311 -26.53 18.89 -32.80
N ILE A 312 -27.71 18.45 -33.24
CA ILE A 312 -28.12 17.04 -33.21
C ILE A 312 -27.10 16.13 -33.92
N SER A 313 -26.47 16.60 -35.00
CA SER A 313 -25.40 15.86 -35.70
C SER A 313 -24.19 15.56 -34.81
N THR A 314 -23.85 16.46 -33.88
CA THR A 314 -22.77 16.25 -32.90
C THR A 314 -23.23 15.32 -31.78
N LEU A 315 -24.47 15.49 -31.31
CA LEU A 315 -25.07 14.62 -30.28
C LEU A 315 -25.22 13.17 -30.75
N ASN A 316 -25.46 12.94 -32.05
CA ASN A 316 -25.48 11.60 -32.63
C ASN A 316 -24.14 10.89 -32.47
N ILE A 317 -23.02 11.60 -32.58
CA ILE A 317 -21.69 10.99 -32.38
C ILE A 317 -21.55 10.55 -30.92
N ILE A 318 -21.95 11.39 -29.96
CA ILE A 318 -21.89 11.05 -28.53
C ILE A 318 -22.79 9.87 -28.18
N LYS A 319 -24.01 9.85 -28.71
CA LYS A 319 -24.98 8.80 -28.41
C LYS A 319 -24.57 7.44 -28.98
N TYR A 320 -24.09 7.42 -30.22
CA TYR A 320 -23.85 6.16 -30.95
C TYR A 320 -22.39 5.72 -30.97
N TYR A 321 -21.44 6.64 -30.79
CA TYR A 321 -20.00 6.38 -30.83
C TYR A 321 -19.25 7.00 -29.63
N PRO A 322 -19.63 6.71 -28.37
CA PRO A 322 -18.99 7.32 -27.19
C PRO A 322 -17.59 6.76 -26.87
N GLU A 323 -17.17 5.66 -27.51
CA GLU A 323 -15.90 5.00 -27.22
C GLU A 323 -14.75 5.57 -28.06
N MET A 324 -13.61 5.84 -27.41
CA MET A 324 -12.38 6.26 -28.07
C MET A 324 -11.61 5.07 -28.65
N GLN A 325 -11.04 5.25 -29.85
CA GLN A 325 -10.16 4.26 -30.49
C GLN A 325 -8.84 4.08 -29.72
N GLY A 326 -8.28 5.17 -29.20
CA GLY A 326 -7.04 5.19 -28.43
C GLY A 326 -7.19 4.61 -27.03
N TRP A 327 -6.16 3.91 -26.57
CA TRP A 327 -6.09 3.34 -25.22
C TRP A 327 -5.29 4.25 -24.29
N ILE A 328 -5.78 4.44 -23.07
CA ILE A 328 -5.09 5.15 -22.01
C ILE A 328 -4.02 4.22 -21.44
N ARG A 329 -2.76 4.62 -21.58
CA ARG A 329 -1.57 3.87 -21.11
C ARG A 329 -0.95 4.55 -19.89
N PRO A 330 -0.31 3.76 -19.00
CA PRO A 330 0.38 4.30 -17.84
C PRO A 330 1.65 5.06 -18.22
N ILE A 331 2.16 5.84 -17.28
CA ILE A 331 3.43 6.58 -17.39
C ILE A 331 4.58 5.59 -17.69
N HIS A 332 4.59 4.43 -17.01
CA HIS A 332 5.52 3.34 -17.28
C HIS A 332 5.01 2.46 -18.42
N LYS A 333 5.49 2.69 -19.64
CA LYS A 333 4.91 2.11 -20.86
C LYS A 333 5.10 0.60 -21.00
N ASP A 334 6.20 0.06 -20.48
CA ASP A 334 6.60 -1.33 -20.75
C ASP A 334 6.09 -2.31 -19.68
N THR A 335 5.98 -1.87 -18.42
CA THR A 335 5.58 -2.70 -17.29
C THR A 335 4.78 -1.88 -16.26
N PRO A 336 3.90 -2.51 -15.45
CA PRO A 336 3.32 -1.87 -14.29
C PRO A 336 4.39 -1.35 -13.31
N PHE A 337 4.03 -0.32 -12.53
CA PHE A 337 4.92 0.25 -11.51
C PHE A 337 5.25 -0.78 -10.41
N PHE A 338 4.23 -1.51 -9.97
CA PHE A 338 4.35 -2.55 -8.95
C PHE A 338 3.55 -3.77 -9.38
N MET A 339 4.08 -4.97 -9.13
CA MET A 339 3.39 -6.24 -9.40
C MET A 339 3.58 -7.18 -8.21
N SER A 340 2.54 -7.94 -7.88
CA SER A 340 2.57 -8.91 -6.80
C SER A 340 1.73 -10.14 -7.12
N LYS A 341 2.14 -11.28 -6.59
CA LYS A 341 1.35 -12.53 -6.59
C LYS A 341 0.27 -12.54 -5.50
N THR A 342 0.11 -11.42 -4.80
CA THR A 342 -0.88 -11.23 -3.75
C THR A 342 -2.09 -10.47 -4.31
N ASN A 343 -3.29 -10.86 -3.89
CA ASN A 343 -4.53 -10.19 -4.26
C ASN A 343 -4.84 -9.01 -3.33
N TYR A 344 -4.30 -7.83 -3.65
CA TYR A 344 -4.72 -6.57 -3.04
C TYR A 344 -6.06 -6.11 -3.61
N THR A 345 -6.87 -5.46 -2.77
CA THR A 345 -8.24 -5.03 -3.08
C THR A 345 -8.45 -3.52 -2.92
N LYS A 346 -7.64 -2.82 -2.11
CA LYS A 346 -7.73 -1.38 -1.90
C LYS A 346 -6.38 -0.69 -2.04
N ILE A 347 -6.39 0.58 -2.44
CA ILE A 347 -5.21 1.42 -2.56
C ILE A 347 -5.43 2.82 -1.96
N ALA A 348 -4.45 3.31 -1.22
CA ALA A 348 -4.33 4.72 -0.85
C ALA A 348 -2.90 5.20 -1.09
N VAL A 349 -2.71 6.50 -1.32
CA VAL A 349 -1.39 7.08 -1.54
C VAL A 349 -1.23 8.34 -0.70
N ASP A 350 -0.21 8.39 0.13
CA ASP A 350 0.13 9.58 0.91
C ASP A 350 1.30 10.35 0.28
N LYS A 351 1.26 11.67 0.39
CA LYS A 351 2.38 12.57 0.01
C LYS A 351 3.11 13.00 1.27
N VAL A 352 4.37 12.60 1.39
CA VAL A 352 5.14 12.77 2.62
C VAL A 352 6.39 13.59 2.33
N GLU A 353 6.54 14.71 3.02
CA GLU A 353 7.76 15.51 3.00
C GLU A 353 8.81 14.87 3.93
N ALA A 354 9.95 14.50 3.36
CA ALA A 354 11.09 13.93 4.06
C ALA A 354 11.96 15.03 4.70
N SER A 355 12.96 14.63 5.47
CA SER A 355 13.88 15.56 6.18
C SER A 355 14.73 16.43 5.25
N ASP A 356 14.90 16.03 4.00
CA ASP A 356 15.61 16.77 2.94
C ASP A 356 14.71 17.77 2.19
N GLY A 357 13.43 17.88 2.56
CA GLY A 357 12.44 18.72 1.91
C GLY A 357 11.88 18.15 0.60
N LEU A 358 12.29 16.94 0.21
CA LEU A 358 11.71 16.25 -0.94
C LEU A 358 10.38 15.59 -0.55
N VAL A 359 9.44 15.57 -1.49
CA VAL A 359 8.14 14.93 -1.31
C VAL A 359 8.13 13.58 -1.98
N TYR A 360 7.78 12.55 -1.21
CA TYR A 360 7.70 11.17 -1.66
C TYR A 360 6.25 10.67 -1.62
N ASN A 361 5.88 9.81 -2.58
CA ASN A 361 4.59 9.13 -2.55
C ASN A 361 4.74 7.76 -1.87
N VAL A 362 3.86 7.47 -0.91
CA VAL A 362 3.81 6.18 -0.23
C VAL A 362 2.47 5.52 -0.48
N LEU A 363 2.49 4.40 -1.20
CA LEU A 363 1.33 3.59 -1.51
C LEU A 363 1.04 2.64 -0.34
N LEU A 364 -0.24 2.50 -0.02
CA LEU A 364 -0.79 1.60 0.99
C LEU A 364 -1.73 0.65 0.27
N LEU A 365 -1.38 -0.64 0.21
CA LEU A 365 -2.17 -1.67 -0.47
C LEU A 365 -2.77 -2.62 0.56
N ALA A 366 -4.09 -2.71 0.61
CA ALA A 366 -4.76 -3.66 1.50
C ALA A 366 -5.09 -4.96 0.78
N LYS A 367 -4.80 -6.07 1.44
CA LYS A 367 -5.31 -7.40 1.08
C LYS A 367 -6.64 -7.64 1.81
N ASP A 368 -7.46 -8.54 1.27
CA ASP A 368 -8.73 -8.95 1.87
C ASP A 368 -8.62 -9.30 3.36
N ASN A 369 -7.59 -10.05 3.77
CA ASN A 369 -7.40 -10.48 5.16
C ASN A 369 -6.86 -9.40 6.13
N GLY A 370 -6.84 -8.11 5.75
CA GLY A 370 -6.40 -7.02 6.63
C GLY A 370 -4.89 -6.81 6.72
N MET A 371 -4.13 -7.42 5.81
CA MET A 371 -2.71 -7.15 5.64
C MET A 371 -2.51 -5.88 4.78
N ILE A 372 -1.72 -4.93 5.26
CA ILE A 372 -1.39 -3.67 4.58
C ILE A 372 0.07 -3.70 4.14
N LEU A 373 0.32 -3.47 2.85
CA LEU A 373 1.65 -3.30 2.29
C LEU A 373 1.96 -1.80 2.16
N LYS A 374 3.06 -1.34 2.75
CA LYS A 374 3.56 0.03 2.64
C LYS A 374 4.70 0.07 1.61
N VAL A 375 4.47 0.77 0.49
CA VAL A 375 5.38 0.81 -0.66
C VAL A 375 5.76 2.24 -0.98
N LEU A 376 7.05 2.52 -1.02
CA LEU A 376 7.61 3.81 -1.40
C LEU A 376 7.85 3.88 -2.91
N GLU A 377 7.38 4.95 -3.54
CA GLU A 377 7.71 5.32 -4.92
C GLU A 377 9.04 6.06 -4.97
N ILE A 378 10.04 5.47 -5.64
CA ILE A 378 11.35 6.09 -5.85
C ILE A 378 11.67 5.99 -7.33
N ASP A 379 11.63 7.13 -8.02
CA ASP A 379 11.77 7.21 -9.48
C ASP A 379 10.79 6.25 -10.18
N THR A 380 11.30 5.20 -10.82
CA THR A 380 10.51 4.16 -11.50
C THR A 380 10.51 2.83 -10.74
N LYS A 381 10.92 2.83 -9.47
CA LYS A 381 11.09 1.63 -8.65
C LYS A 381 10.21 1.67 -7.41
N ALA A 382 9.63 0.53 -7.09
CA ALA A 382 8.95 0.31 -5.82
C ALA A 382 9.95 -0.18 -4.77
N PHE A 383 9.89 0.39 -3.58
CA PHE A 383 10.58 -0.14 -2.39
C PHE A 383 9.56 -0.50 -1.32
N ILE A 384 9.49 -1.77 -0.95
CA ILE A 384 8.51 -2.26 0.02
C ILE A 384 9.08 -2.05 1.44
N ILE A 385 8.59 -1.03 2.13
CA ILE A 385 9.04 -0.66 3.48
C ILE A 385 8.62 -1.72 4.49
N SER A 386 7.34 -2.08 4.49
CA SER A 386 6.79 -3.02 5.47
C SER A 386 5.49 -3.67 5.00
N GLU A 387 5.19 -4.81 5.62
CA GLU A 387 3.89 -5.45 5.62
C GLU A 387 3.36 -5.44 7.06
N THR A 388 2.18 -4.85 7.30
CA THR A 388 1.56 -4.80 8.61
C THR A 388 0.28 -5.61 8.62
N ARG A 389 0.14 -6.54 9.55
CA ARG A 389 -1.11 -7.27 9.78
C ARG A 389 -1.93 -6.55 10.85
N LEU A 390 -3.14 -6.13 10.49
CA LEU A 390 -4.03 -5.35 11.38
C LEU A 390 -4.94 -6.21 12.27
N ASN A 391 -4.60 -7.50 12.46
CA ASN A 391 -5.17 -8.54 13.37
C ASN A 391 -5.26 -9.90 12.63
N ASN A 392 -5.49 -11.01 13.35
CA ASN A 392 -5.61 -12.39 12.90
C ASN A 392 -7.04 -12.81 12.44
N GLY A 393 -7.97 -11.86 12.35
CA GLY A 393 -9.36 -12.15 11.94
C GLY A 393 -9.47 -12.52 10.45
N SER A 394 -10.44 -13.37 10.11
CA SER A 394 -10.71 -13.80 8.72
C SER A 394 -11.62 -12.83 7.94
N SER A 395 -12.08 -11.74 8.56
CA SER A 395 -13.03 -10.80 7.96
C SER A 395 -12.38 -10.03 6.79
N PRO A 396 -13.06 -9.88 5.64
CA PRO A 396 -12.53 -9.14 4.50
C PRO A 396 -12.51 -7.63 4.73
N VAL A 397 -11.48 -6.94 4.25
CA VAL A 397 -11.44 -5.48 4.16
C VAL A 397 -12.54 -5.00 3.21
N GLN A 398 -13.46 -4.19 3.73
CA GLN A 398 -14.59 -3.61 2.98
C GLN A 398 -14.27 -2.17 2.52
N ALA A 399 -13.65 -1.37 3.38
CA ALA A 399 -13.36 0.03 3.14
C ALA A 399 -11.98 0.42 3.67
N MET A 400 -11.38 1.43 3.04
CA MET A 400 -10.07 1.97 3.43
C MET A 400 -10.06 3.48 3.20
N LYS A 401 -9.64 4.25 4.19
CA LYS A 401 -9.60 5.72 4.12
C LYS A 401 -8.34 6.24 4.78
N LEU A 402 -7.58 7.06 4.05
CA LEU A 402 -6.35 7.69 4.52
C LEU A 402 -6.65 9.10 5.03
N ASP A 403 -6.12 9.43 6.20
CA ASP A 403 -5.94 10.79 6.67
C ASP A 403 -4.46 11.20 6.55
N SER A 404 -4.17 12.01 5.54
CA SER A 404 -2.81 12.52 5.29
C SER A 404 -2.35 13.55 6.32
N GLU A 405 -3.26 14.20 7.06
CA GLU A 405 -2.87 15.23 8.03
C GLU A 405 -2.41 14.61 9.35
N THR A 406 -3.12 13.59 9.84
CA THR A 406 -2.71 12.83 11.02
C THR A 406 -1.84 11.62 10.70
N ASN A 407 -1.68 11.28 9.42
CA ASN A 407 -0.98 10.10 8.90
C ASN A 407 -1.52 8.79 9.48
N LYS A 408 -2.85 8.65 9.49
CA LYS A 408 -3.57 7.46 9.94
C LYS A 408 -4.34 6.83 8.78
N LEU A 409 -4.39 5.50 8.76
CA LEU A 409 -5.17 4.73 7.80
C LEU A 409 -6.29 4.00 8.53
N PHE A 410 -7.53 4.36 8.22
CA PHE A 410 -8.74 3.69 8.71
C PHE A 410 -9.09 2.52 7.79
N VAL A 411 -9.28 1.34 8.36
CA VAL A 411 -9.62 0.11 7.64
C VAL A 411 -10.89 -0.47 8.23
N GLY A 412 -11.94 -0.54 7.41
CA GLY A 412 -13.25 -1.05 7.79
C GLY A 412 -13.41 -2.53 7.43
N TYR A 413 -13.89 -3.30 8.40
CA TYR A 413 -14.25 -4.72 8.29
C TYR A 413 -15.73 -4.90 8.63
N PRO A 414 -16.31 -6.09 8.37
CA PRO A 414 -17.66 -6.38 8.82
C PRO A 414 -17.90 -6.16 10.31
N ASP A 415 -16.93 -6.49 11.17
CA ASP A 415 -17.11 -6.58 12.62
C ASP A 415 -16.38 -5.48 13.41
N ARG A 416 -15.57 -4.64 12.74
CA ARG A 416 -14.71 -3.66 13.40
C ARG A 416 -14.11 -2.62 12.44
N ILE A 417 -13.44 -1.63 13.04
CA ILE A 417 -12.55 -0.68 12.36
C ILE A 417 -11.16 -0.80 12.97
N SER A 418 -10.13 -0.95 12.15
CA SER A 418 -8.74 -0.86 12.60
C SER A 418 -8.14 0.49 12.17
N VAL A 419 -7.27 1.04 13.00
CA VAL A 419 -6.57 2.30 12.71
C VAL A 419 -5.08 2.03 12.70
N LEU A 420 -4.46 2.14 11.53
CA LEU A 420 -3.01 2.01 11.39
C LEU A 420 -2.36 3.38 11.47
N ASP A 421 -1.46 3.56 12.43
CA ASP A 421 -0.54 4.70 12.42
C ASP A 421 0.57 4.46 11.39
N LEU A 422 0.79 5.40 10.48
CA LEU A 422 1.83 5.30 9.46
C LEU A 422 3.21 5.68 9.99
N LYS A 423 3.29 6.35 11.15
CA LYS A 423 4.51 6.87 11.81
C LYS A 423 5.10 5.91 12.85
N ARG A 424 5.17 4.62 12.54
CA ARG A 424 5.69 3.58 13.45
C ARG A 424 7.22 3.53 13.53
N CYS A 425 7.86 4.67 13.75
CA CYS A 425 9.32 4.80 13.74
C CYS A 425 10.03 4.03 14.86
N GLN A 426 9.30 3.69 15.94
CA GLN A 426 9.83 2.85 17.01
C GLN A 426 10.20 1.44 16.54
N ASP A 427 9.54 0.93 15.50
CA ASP A 427 9.86 -0.36 14.89
C ASP A 427 11.26 -0.36 14.24
N TYR A 428 11.85 0.83 14.01
CA TYR A 428 13.18 1.01 13.43
C TYR A 428 14.22 1.59 14.41
N ASN A 429 13.92 1.62 15.71
CA ASN A 429 14.72 2.35 16.71
C ASN A 429 15.98 1.61 17.21
N ALA A 430 16.40 0.53 16.56
CA ALA A 430 17.55 -0.26 17.00
C ALA A 430 18.89 0.50 16.87
N SER A 431 19.07 1.28 15.79
CA SER A 431 20.23 2.14 15.58
C SER A 431 19.93 3.18 14.49
N CYS A 432 20.81 4.17 14.33
CA CYS A 432 20.69 5.15 13.24
C CYS A 432 20.66 4.48 11.87
N GLU A 433 21.57 3.53 11.65
CA GLU A 433 21.69 2.79 10.40
C GLU A 433 20.42 1.99 10.14
N PHE A 434 19.83 1.37 11.16
CA PHE A 434 18.58 0.63 11.02
C PHE A 434 17.38 1.52 10.68
N CYS A 435 17.32 2.73 11.25
CA CYS A 435 16.33 3.76 10.93
C CYS A 435 16.50 4.28 9.49
N VAL A 436 17.73 4.57 9.05
CA VAL A 436 18.01 5.03 7.68
C VAL A 436 17.72 3.95 6.63
N LEU A 437 18.07 2.69 6.92
CA LEU A 437 17.79 1.55 6.04
C LEU A 437 16.29 1.28 5.86
N SER A 438 15.44 1.72 6.80
CA SER A 438 13.99 1.64 6.63
C SER A 438 13.50 2.40 5.38
N ARG A 439 14.22 3.47 5.00
CA ARG A 439 13.83 4.41 3.94
C ARG A 439 12.38 4.86 4.08
N ASP A 440 11.87 4.91 5.31
CA ASP A 440 10.51 5.31 5.61
C ASP A 440 10.48 6.85 5.70
N PRO A 441 9.82 7.57 4.76
CA PRO A 441 9.86 9.04 4.74
C PRO A 441 9.23 9.67 5.99
N TYR A 442 8.41 8.91 6.73
CA TYR A 442 7.80 9.34 7.98
C TYR A 442 8.79 9.36 9.16
N CYS A 443 9.95 8.73 9.02
CA CYS A 443 10.86 8.45 10.13
C CYS A 443 12.27 9.00 9.89
N ALA A 444 12.83 9.64 10.91
CA ALA A 444 14.21 10.11 10.91
C ALA A 444 14.90 9.82 12.25
N TRP A 445 16.21 9.62 12.20
CA TRP A 445 17.00 9.42 13.40
C TRP A 445 17.35 10.75 14.08
N THR A 446 17.04 10.84 15.36
CA THR A 446 17.22 12.03 16.19
C THR A 446 18.03 11.69 17.45
N GLU A 447 18.19 12.64 18.36
CA GLU A 447 18.84 12.40 19.65
C GLU A 447 18.05 11.43 20.55
N ASN A 448 16.73 11.35 20.35
CA ASN A 448 15.84 10.44 21.06
C ASN A 448 15.65 9.10 20.33
N GLY A 449 16.50 8.81 19.33
CA GLY A 449 16.38 7.63 18.46
C GLY A 449 15.54 7.90 17.20
N CYS A 450 15.00 6.85 16.60
CA CYS A 450 14.17 6.93 15.40
C CYS A 450 12.76 7.45 15.75
N THR A 451 12.40 8.63 15.23
CA THR A 451 11.14 9.31 15.57
C THR A 451 10.43 9.81 14.32
N ALA A 452 9.16 10.20 14.49
CA ALA A 452 8.37 10.83 13.44
C ALA A 452 8.71 12.32 13.19
N GLN A 453 9.62 12.89 14.00
CA GLN A 453 10.09 14.26 13.82
C GLN A 453 11.19 14.27 12.75
N THR A 454 10.78 14.45 11.49
CA THR A 454 11.69 14.37 10.34
C THR A 454 12.59 15.59 10.20
N LYS A 455 12.10 16.79 10.53
CA LYS A 455 12.85 18.06 10.37
C LYS A 455 14.14 18.05 11.20
N GLY A 456 15.28 18.17 10.53
CA GLY A 456 16.61 18.16 11.16
C GLY A 456 17.10 16.78 11.64
N GLY A 457 16.32 15.72 11.39
CA GLY A 457 16.73 14.34 11.66
C GLY A 457 17.64 13.78 10.55
N ILE A 458 18.34 12.69 10.86
CA ILE A 458 19.17 11.96 9.90
C ILE A 458 18.29 10.96 9.16
N GLN A 459 18.26 11.08 7.83
CA GLN A 459 17.48 10.22 6.94
C GLN A 459 18.22 10.07 5.60
N ASN A 460 17.94 8.99 4.88
CA ASN A 460 18.25 8.88 3.46
C ASN A 460 17.20 7.99 2.78
N ILE A 461 16.28 8.61 2.06
CA ILE A 461 15.16 7.90 1.40
C ILE A 461 15.58 7.36 0.04
N ALA A 462 16.33 8.16 -0.73
CA ALA A 462 16.71 7.87 -2.11
C ALA A 462 17.44 6.53 -2.26
N ASP A 463 18.39 6.21 -1.38
CA ASP A 463 19.17 4.98 -1.49
C ASP A 463 19.44 4.27 -0.16
N GLY A 464 19.05 4.84 0.99
CA GLY A 464 19.24 4.22 2.31
C GLY A 464 20.70 4.08 2.74
N ASN A 465 21.58 4.96 2.23
CA ASN A 465 23.00 4.97 2.57
C ASN A 465 23.24 5.31 4.05
N THR A 466 23.93 4.43 4.79
CA THR A 466 24.09 4.55 6.25
C THR A 466 25.23 5.46 6.69
N TYR A 467 26.13 5.89 5.78
CA TYR A 467 27.23 6.81 6.11
C TYR A 467 26.76 8.17 6.64
N VAL A 468 25.50 8.54 6.40
CA VAL A 468 24.89 9.75 6.99
C VAL A 468 24.85 9.70 8.52
N CYS A 469 24.86 8.49 9.11
CA CYS A 469 24.89 8.28 10.56
C CYS A 469 26.26 8.58 11.19
N ASP A 470 27.35 8.49 10.43
CA ASP A 470 28.69 8.75 10.93
C ASP A 470 29.00 10.25 11.04
N ARG A 471 28.23 11.12 10.38
CA ARG A 471 28.42 12.59 10.42
C ARG A 471 28.32 13.19 11.83
N LYS A 472 27.69 12.52 12.79
CA LYS A 472 27.67 12.94 14.21
C LYS A 472 28.83 12.41 15.06
N LYS A 473 29.68 11.49 14.56
CA LYS A 473 30.85 11.00 15.31
C LYS A 473 32.08 11.93 15.18
N GLY A 474 32.03 12.98 14.36
CA GLY A 474 33.21 13.76 13.99
C GLY A 474 33.00 15.23 13.63
N MET A 475 32.03 15.93 14.24
CA MET A 475 31.92 17.40 14.12
C MET A 475 31.81 18.05 15.50
N SER A 476 32.95 18.15 16.20
CA SER A 476 33.15 19.30 17.08
C SER A 476 33.22 20.54 16.21
N PHE A 477 32.28 21.46 16.37
CA PHE A 477 32.29 22.77 15.71
C PHE A 477 33.67 23.42 15.84
N LEU A 478 34.47 23.39 14.77
CA LEU A 478 35.49 24.41 14.56
C LEU A 478 34.75 25.60 13.96
N THR A 479 34.33 26.50 14.82
CA THR A 479 33.92 27.85 14.43
C THR A 479 35.12 28.53 13.77
N CYS A 480 35.15 28.53 12.44
CA CYS A 480 35.98 29.47 11.71
C CYS A 480 35.25 30.81 11.70
N TYR A 481 35.64 31.73 12.57
CA TYR A 481 35.30 33.13 12.41
C TYR A 481 36.11 33.67 11.22
N SER A 482 35.48 33.84 10.05
CA SER A 482 36.02 34.76 9.04
C SER A 482 35.56 36.17 9.41
N THR A 483 36.49 37.00 9.89
CA THR A 483 36.25 38.44 9.97
C THR A 483 36.60 39.07 8.62
N ILE A 484 35.69 39.93 8.16
CA ILE A 484 35.83 41.02 7.18
C ILE A 484 35.22 40.77 5.79
N ASP A 485 34.20 41.59 5.56
CA ASP A 485 33.52 41.96 4.32
C ASP A 485 34.46 42.35 3.17
N TYR A 486 34.10 42.01 1.92
CA TYR A 486 33.94 42.93 0.77
C TYR A 486 33.55 42.17 -0.51
N LEU A 487 32.58 42.72 -1.25
CA LEU A 487 32.14 42.31 -2.60
C LEU A 487 33.28 42.41 -3.64
N VAL A 488 33.58 41.34 -4.40
CA VAL A 488 34.10 41.41 -5.79
C VAL A 488 33.72 40.14 -6.59
N LEU A 489 33.19 40.35 -7.81
CA LEU A 489 32.99 39.39 -8.91
C LEU A 489 34.34 38.91 -9.49
N TYR A 490 34.56 37.60 -9.70
CA TYR A 490 35.00 36.99 -10.99
C TYR A 490 35.28 35.47 -10.87
N ARG A 491 35.41 34.90 -12.08
CA ARG A 491 35.40 33.51 -12.57
C ARG A 491 36.78 32.81 -12.45
N GLU A 492 36.73 31.47 -12.52
CA GLU A 492 37.75 30.47 -12.94
C GLU A 492 38.65 29.71 -11.92
N LYS A 493 38.51 28.38 -12.04
CA LYS A 493 39.45 27.25 -11.89
C LYS A 493 40.78 27.44 -11.13
N SER A 494 40.99 26.59 -10.12
CA SER A 494 42.21 25.75 -10.02
C SER A 494 42.18 24.76 -8.84
N GLU A 495 42.57 23.52 -9.16
CA GLU A 495 43.14 22.40 -8.39
C GLU A 495 43.40 22.56 -6.88
N CYS A 496 42.88 21.60 -6.09
CA CYS A 496 43.28 21.36 -4.71
C CYS A 496 44.56 20.52 -4.67
N VAL A 497 45.66 21.11 -4.19
CA VAL A 497 46.90 20.41 -3.84
C VAL A 497 46.76 19.83 -2.43
N PHE A 498 47.07 18.54 -2.30
CA PHE A 498 47.20 17.81 -1.03
C PHE A 498 48.23 18.49 -0.13
N ASN A 499 47.83 18.84 1.10
CA ASN A 499 48.76 18.99 2.21
C ASN A 499 48.32 18.11 3.37
N GLU A 500 49.25 17.28 3.82
CA GLU A 500 49.14 16.34 4.92
C GLU A 500 48.85 17.06 6.24
N CYS A 501 47.77 16.66 6.93
CA CYS A 501 47.56 16.99 8.33
C CYS A 501 47.92 15.77 9.18
N PHE A 502 49.04 15.88 9.91
CA PHE A 502 49.42 14.96 10.98
C PHE A 502 48.38 15.00 12.11
N VAL A 503 47.77 13.86 12.43
CA VAL A 503 46.82 13.70 13.55
C VAL A 503 47.58 13.23 14.79
N GLU A 504 47.72 14.10 15.79
CA GLU A 504 48.11 13.71 17.14
C GLU A 504 46.91 13.01 17.81
N ARG A 505 46.99 11.68 17.93
CA ARG A 505 45.98 10.85 18.63
C ARG A 505 46.02 11.12 20.13
N ARG A 506 45.14 11.99 20.63
CA ARG A 506 44.71 11.94 22.04
C ARG A 506 43.50 11.02 22.18
N SER A 507 43.76 9.82 22.69
CA SER A 507 42.77 8.81 23.09
C SER A 507 41.83 9.37 24.16
N LYS A 508 40.64 9.83 23.76
CA LYS A 508 39.47 9.94 24.66
C LYS A 508 38.64 8.67 24.51
N ARG A 509 38.36 8.04 25.65
CA ARG A 509 37.69 6.73 25.82
C ARG A 509 36.50 6.56 24.88
N ASP A 510 36.59 5.52 24.06
CA ASP A 510 35.49 4.91 23.33
C ASP A 510 34.30 4.67 24.26
N SER A 511 33.16 5.29 23.95
CA SER A 511 31.86 4.74 24.33
C SER A 511 31.65 3.46 23.53
N ARG A 512 31.85 2.31 24.18
CA ARG A 512 31.55 0.98 23.65
C ARG A 512 30.19 0.96 22.93
N PRO A 513 30.04 0.23 21.81
CA PRO A 513 28.71 -0.09 21.31
C PRO A 513 27.96 -0.83 22.43
N SER A 514 26.72 -0.44 22.67
CA SER A 514 25.79 -1.13 23.58
C SER A 514 25.88 -2.64 23.32
N SER A 515 26.50 -3.37 24.25
CA SER A 515 26.73 -4.81 24.11
C SER A 515 25.39 -5.52 24.18
N VAL A 516 25.00 -6.22 23.11
CA VAL A 516 23.82 -7.09 23.10
C VAL A 516 23.98 -8.09 24.26
N PRO A 517 22.98 -8.21 25.16
CA PRO A 517 23.08 -9.11 26.30
C PRO A 517 23.26 -10.56 25.83
N SER A 518 24.29 -11.22 26.35
CA SER A 518 24.62 -12.60 26.00
C SER A 518 23.76 -13.59 26.81
N VAL A 519 23.03 -14.47 26.13
CA VAL A 519 22.20 -15.51 26.74
C VAL A 519 23.05 -16.75 27.04
N ARG A 520 22.99 -17.26 28.27
CA ARG A 520 23.78 -18.43 28.69
C ARG A 520 22.94 -19.70 28.72
N HIS A 521 23.47 -20.80 28.20
CA HIS A 521 22.87 -22.14 28.33
C HIS A 521 23.92 -23.15 28.80
N SER A 522 23.58 -23.90 29.84
CA SER A 522 24.32 -25.09 30.27
C SER A 522 23.71 -26.32 29.60
N LEU A 523 24.51 -27.08 28.87
CA LEU A 523 24.04 -28.25 28.11
C LEU A 523 25.00 -29.44 28.30
N PRO A 524 24.48 -30.66 28.50
CA PRO A 524 25.29 -31.86 28.56
C PRO A 524 25.81 -32.25 27.16
N ALA A 525 26.89 -33.02 27.12
CA ALA A 525 27.46 -33.53 25.88
C ALA A 525 26.49 -34.51 25.18
N GLU A 526 26.68 -34.69 23.87
CA GLU A 526 25.98 -35.64 23.00
C GLU A 526 24.49 -35.34 22.72
N ILE A 527 23.86 -34.38 23.41
CA ILE A 527 22.46 -33.99 23.19
C ILE A 527 22.36 -33.00 22.01
N PRO A 528 21.37 -33.14 21.11
CA PRO A 528 21.08 -32.14 20.07
C PRO A 528 20.58 -30.81 20.68
N PHE A 529 20.99 -29.70 20.08
CA PHE A 529 20.52 -28.36 20.47
C PHE A 529 20.33 -27.45 19.25
N TYR A 530 19.63 -26.33 19.44
CA TYR A 530 19.51 -25.31 18.40
C TYR A 530 19.60 -23.90 18.99
N LEU A 531 20.12 -22.98 18.18
CA LEU A 531 20.12 -21.54 18.48
C LEU A 531 19.18 -20.83 17.52
N SER A 532 18.41 -19.88 18.03
CA SER A 532 17.55 -19.02 17.22
C SER A 532 17.89 -17.54 17.39
N CYS A 533 17.89 -16.80 16.30
CA CYS A 533 17.88 -15.34 16.31
C CYS A 533 16.76 -14.83 15.40
N THR A 534 16.19 -13.68 15.77
CA THR A 534 15.06 -13.08 15.05
C THR A 534 15.52 -12.48 13.73
N VAL A 535 14.68 -12.62 12.70
CA VAL A 535 14.88 -12.00 11.39
C VAL A 535 14.18 -10.64 11.39
N ASP A 536 14.91 -9.61 11.79
CA ASP A 536 14.41 -8.23 11.86
C ASP A 536 14.39 -7.51 10.51
N SER A 537 14.94 -8.08 9.43
CA SER A 537 14.88 -7.52 8.08
C SER A 537 14.97 -8.63 7.04
N GLN A 538 13.98 -8.71 6.16
CA GLN A 538 13.94 -9.69 5.07
C GLN A 538 14.87 -9.32 3.91
N HIS A 539 15.43 -8.11 3.92
CA HIS A 539 16.45 -7.66 2.96
C HIS A 539 17.88 -7.92 3.47
N ALA A 540 18.03 -8.41 4.71
CA ALA A 540 19.32 -8.72 5.30
C ALA A 540 19.69 -10.20 5.13
N THR A 541 20.98 -10.48 5.08
CA THR A 541 21.52 -11.85 5.19
C THR A 541 21.96 -12.12 6.62
N TYR A 542 21.76 -13.36 7.09
CA TYR A 542 22.06 -13.75 8.46
C TYR A 542 23.06 -14.91 8.52
N ARG A 543 24.01 -14.82 9.46
CA ARG A 543 25.04 -15.84 9.67
C ARG A 543 25.33 -16.02 11.15
N TRP A 544 25.63 -17.25 11.54
CA TRP A 544 26.16 -17.57 12.85
C TRP A 544 27.68 -17.57 12.81
N LYS A 545 28.30 -16.97 13.82
CA LYS A 545 29.74 -16.97 14.04
C LYS A 545 30.05 -17.67 15.37
N HIS A 546 30.90 -18.68 15.30
CA HIS A 546 31.41 -19.42 16.45
C HIS A 546 32.93 -19.61 16.27
N GLY A 547 33.71 -19.01 17.16
CA GLY A 547 35.17 -18.89 16.96
C GLY A 547 35.50 -18.22 15.61
N ASN A 548 36.25 -18.92 14.77
CA ASN A 548 36.60 -18.48 13.40
C ASN A 548 35.63 -18.99 12.32
N LYS A 549 34.68 -19.86 12.69
CA LYS A 549 33.74 -20.46 11.76
C LYS A 549 32.53 -19.55 11.57
N SER A 550 32.12 -19.37 10.31
CA SER A 550 30.87 -18.71 9.95
C SER A 550 29.98 -19.70 9.21
N THR A 551 28.74 -19.84 9.69
CA THR A 551 27.76 -20.81 9.18
C THR A 551 26.49 -20.07 8.78
N THR A 552 25.93 -20.39 7.62
CA THR A 552 24.61 -19.91 7.21
C THR A 552 23.52 -20.61 8.03
N CYS A 553 22.49 -19.89 8.45
CA CYS A 553 21.37 -20.50 9.16
C CYS A 553 20.31 -21.05 8.21
N GLN A 554 19.43 -21.88 8.77
CA GLN A 554 18.14 -22.19 8.18
C GLN A 554 17.18 -21.03 8.46
N LEU A 555 16.87 -20.27 7.42
CA LEU A 555 15.96 -19.13 7.51
C LEU A 555 14.50 -19.59 7.42
N THR A 556 13.71 -19.22 8.42
CA THR A 556 12.26 -19.22 8.37
C THR A 556 11.76 -17.79 8.07
N GLN A 557 10.45 -17.55 8.10
CA GLN A 557 9.91 -16.20 7.92
C GLN A 557 10.30 -15.25 9.07
N SER A 558 10.58 -15.75 10.27
CA SER A 558 10.82 -14.95 11.47
C SER A 558 12.10 -15.30 12.23
N GLU A 559 12.74 -16.44 11.94
CA GLU A 559 13.89 -16.93 12.67
C GLU A 559 15.02 -17.46 11.77
N CYS A 560 16.25 -17.29 12.24
CA CYS A 560 17.46 -17.83 11.65
C CYS A 560 18.02 -18.89 12.60
N LEU A 561 17.81 -20.16 12.26
CA LEU A 561 18.12 -21.31 13.11
C LEU A 561 19.50 -21.90 12.81
N LEU A 562 20.27 -22.18 13.87
CA LEU A 562 21.47 -23.03 13.82
C LEU A 562 21.17 -24.33 14.54
N LEU A 563 21.23 -25.44 13.81
CA LEU A 563 21.09 -26.78 14.37
C LEU A 563 22.46 -27.34 14.73
N ILE A 564 22.60 -27.82 15.98
CA ILE A 564 23.76 -28.54 16.48
C ILE A 564 23.29 -29.97 16.74
N PRO A 565 23.56 -30.93 15.82
CA PRO A 565 23.00 -32.27 15.88
C PRO A 565 23.39 -33.07 17.14
N SER A 566 24.56 -32.78 17.70
CA SER A 566 25.06 -33.41 18.92
C SER A 566 26.14 -32.51 19.51
N MET A 567 25.99 -32.10 20.77
CA MET A 567 26.94 -31.19 21.44
C MET A 567 28.29 -31.87 21.68
N THR A 568 29.36 -31.32 21.11
CA THR A 568 30.75 -31.75 21.32
C THR A 568 31.57 -30.72 22.08
N SER A 569 32.80 -31.06 22.48
CA SER A 569 33.71 -30.11 23.16
C SER A 569 33.95 -28.83 22.36
N ASP A 570 33.92 -28.92 21.02
CA ASP A 570 34.18 -27.81 20.11
C ASP A 570 32.95 -26.91 19.93
N ASP A 571 31.76 -27.34 20.36
CA ASP A 571 30.51 -26.57 20.24
C ASP A 571 30.24 -25.69 21.48
N TYR A 572 31.09 -25.73 22.50
CA TYR A 572 30.97 -24.84 23.66
C TYR A 572 31.67 -23.50 23.42
N GLY A 573 31.10 -22.42 23.96
CA GLY A 573 31.65 -21.07 23.86
C GLY A 573 30.66 -20.06 23.28
N ASN A 574 31.19 -18.97 22.72
CA ASN A 574 30.41 -17.84 22.26
C ASN A 574 29.89 -18.05 20.82
N TYR A 575 28.59 -17.83 20.64
CA TYR A 575 27.93 -17.78 19.34
C TYR A 575 27.33 -16.41 19.12
N LYS A 576 27.56 -15.84 17.94
CA LYS A 576 26.97 -14.56 17.53
C LYS A 576 26.14 -14.75 16.27
N CYS A 577 24.88 -14.33 16.32
CA CYS A 577 24.07 -14.15 15.11
C CYS A 577 24.31 -12.74 14.57
N ILE A 578 24.77 -12.65 13.32
CA ILE A 578 25.17 -11.42 12.66
C ILE A 578 24.25 -11.21 11.45
N SER A 579 23.64 -10.03 11.35
CA SER A 579 22.90 -9.58 10.18
C SER A 579 23.75 -8.64 9.33
N HIS A 580 23.60 -8.72 8.02
CA HIS A 580 24.25 -7.86 7.05
C HIS A 580 23.23 -7.38 6.01
N GLU A 581 22.99 -6.08 6.00
CA GLU A 581 22.07 -5.40 5.08
C GLU A 581 22.84 -4.23 4.44
N ARG A 582 23.14 -4.36 3.15
CA ARG A 582 23.94 -3.39 2.38
C ARG A 582 25.31 -3.13 3.02
N ASP A 583 25.58 -1.89 3.45
CA ASP A 583 26.81 -1.42 4.08
C ASP A 583 26.82 -1.59 5.61
N TYR A 584 25.71 -2.04 6.20
CA TYR A 584 25.57 -2.16 7.65
C TYR A 584 25.62 -3.62 8.11
N THR A 585 26.38 -3.86 9.18
CA THR A 585 26.49 -5.17 9.84
C THR A 585 26.23 -5.03 11.33
N ARG A 586 25.39 -5.91 11.88
CA ARG A 586 24.91 -5.83 13.25
C ARG A 586 24.93 -7.20 13.91
N ILE A 587 25.24 -7.24 15.20
CA ILE A 587 25.04 -8.44 16.03
C ILE A 587 23.59 -8.40 16.51
N VAL A 588 22.80 -9.41 16.15
CA VAL A 588 21.38 -9.51 16.50
C VAL A 588 21.23 -10.18 17.87
N LYS A 589 22.00 -11.24 18.11
CA LYS A 589 21.93 -12.03 19.34
C LYS A 589 23.26 -12.68 19.66
N GLU A 590 23.61 -12.73 20.94
CA GLU A 590 24.79 -13.45 21.43
C GLU A 590 24.38 -14.55 22.41
N TYR A 591 25.02 -15.71 22.29
CA TYR A 591 24.84 -16.87 23.15
C TYR A 591 26.19 -17.32 23.71
N TYR A 592 26.18 -17.88 24.91
CA TYR A 592 27.33 -18.56 25.49
C TYR A 592 26.90 -19.94 25.98
N LEU A 593 27.42 -20.98 25.33
CA LEU A 593 27.14 -22.38 25.66
C LEU A 593 28.24 -22.92 26.56
N ASN A 594 27.90 -23.51 27.70
CA ASN A 594 28.85 -24.13 28.61
C ASN A 594 28.45 -25.59 28.93
N PRO A 595 29.43 -26.46 29.23
CA PRO A 595 29.13 -27.83 29.61
C PRO A 595 28.37 -27.85 30.94
N GLU A 596 27.36 -28.71 31.02
CA GLU A 596 26.67 -29.02 32.28
C GLU A 596 27.54 -29.99 33.11
N HIS A 597 27.91 -29.58 34.32
CA HIS A 597 28.61 -30.45 35.26
C HIS A 597 27.60 -31.27 36.04
N VAL A 598 27.47 -32.56 35.71
CA VAL A 598 26.77 -33.52 36.58
C VAL A 598 27.59 -33.65 37.86
N ALA A 599 27.02 -33.23 38.99
CA ALA A 599 27.59 -33.56 40.28
C ALA A 599 27.47 -35.08 40.46
N ASP A 600 28.60 -35.77 40.62
CA ASP A 600 28.64 -37.17 41.06
C ASP A 600 27.98 -37.29 42.44
N SER A 601 26.67 -37.49 42.48
CA SER A 601 26.01 -38.15 43.62
C SER A 601 26.02 -39.65 43.38
N ALA A 602 27.21 -40.22 43.15
CA ALA A 602 27.47 -41.65 43.20
C ALA A 602 27.95 -42.01 44.61
N SER A 603 27.05 -41.93 45.60
CA SER A 603 27.23 -42.63 46.87
C SER A 603 25.93 -43.30 47.26
N ASN A 604 26.00 -44.63 47.35
CA ASN A 604 24.97 -45.58 47.78
C ASN A 604 24.01 -46.08 46.71
N LEU A 605 24.50 -47.00 45.88
CA LEU A 605 23.81 -48.28 45.70
C LEU A 605 24.85 -49.38 45.44
N LYS A 606 25.31 -50.02 46.53
CA LYS A 606 25.93 -51.34 46.44
C LYS A 606 24.83 -52.30 45.99
N CYS A 607 24.85 -52.75 44.74
CA CYS A 607 24.20 -54.00 44.37
C CYS A 607 25.25 -54.94 43.79
N THR A 608 25.40 -56.04 44.52
CA THR A 608 26.30 -57.18 44.41
C THR A 608 26.59 -57.68 42.99
N MET A 609 27.88 -57.87 42.71
CA MET A 609 28.40 -58.77 41.68
C MET A 609 28.31 -60.23 42.15
N ALA A 610 27.61 -61.07 41.38
CA ALA A 610 27.71 -62.54 41.25
C ALA A 610 26.41 -62.99 40.53
N THR A 611 26.35 -63.74 39.43
CA THR A 611 27.28 -64.74 38.87
C THR A 611 26.73 -65.24 37.51
N LEU A 612 27.64 -65.62 36.61
CA LEU A 612 27.59 -66.73 35.60
C LEU A 612 26.49 -66.69 34.50
N VAL A 613 26.82 -66.42 33.22
CA VAL A 613 27.50 -67.29 32.21
C VAL A 613 26.53 -68.15 31.38
N THR A 614 26.36 -67.72 30.12
CA THR A 614 26.07 -68.45 28.85
C THR A 614 24.76 -69.21 28.58
N VAL A 615 24.28 -68.95 27.34
CA VAL A 615 23.51 -69.83 26.41
C VAL A 615 22.03 -69.95 26.78
N VAL A 616 21.09 -69.52 25.93
CA VAL A 616 20.50 -70.32 24.84
C VAL A 616 19.93 -69.42 23.73
N ILE A 617 20.15 -69.87 22.50
CA ILE A 617 19.64 -69.42 21.20
C ILE A 617 18.15 -69.81 21.03
N TYR A 618 17.40 -68.99 20.29
CA TYR A 618 16.28 -69.32 19.37
C TYR A 618 14.95 -68.60 19.65
N LEU A 619 14.50 -67.89 18.59
CA LEU A 619 13.13 -67.70 18.10
C LEU A 619 12.04 -67.34 19.12
N PHE A 620 11.55 -66.09 19.07
CA PHE A 620 10.29 -65.72 18.42
C PHE A 620 10.20 -64.20 18.26
#